data_AF-A0A3N5MZC5-F1
#
_entry.id   AF-A0A3N5MZC5-F1
#
_cell.length_a   1.000
_cell.length_b   1.000
_cell.length_c   1.000
_cell.angle_alpha   90.00
_cell.angle_beta   90.00
_cell.angle_gamma   90.00
#
_symmetry.space_group_name_H-M   'P 1'
#
loop_
_entity.id
_entity.type
_entity.pdbx_description
1 polymer ?
#
loop_
_entity_poly.entity_id
_entity_poly.type
_entity_poly.pdbx_seq_one_letter_code
_entity_poly.pdbx_strand_id
1 'polypeptide(L)'
;MKNILVDGMHGLGDNVLQRAVLRRLLATNDDHIIWLRTPWPCLYHDLVGDRLRLINPVQTLRTQRKNAARESIRYDRHRPPPSRRLRVWYDHNSIRRYGSFLVGMLQTTLRCGDADADFSLPVPTSWLDKANALIGRQQKPLMVLRPLVERTEW
;
A
#
# COMPACT_ATOMS: atom_id res chain seq x y z
N MET A 1 19.59 5.91 13.97
CA MET A 1 18.46 5.53 13.09
C MET A 1 18.73 4.17 12.43
N LYS A 2 17.80 3.23 12.55
CA LYS A 2 17.91 1.87 11.96
C LYS A 2 16.97 1.79 10.76
N ASN A 3 17.45 1.30 9.62
CA ASN A 3 16.63 1.24 8.40
C ASN A 3 15.92 -0.11 8.26
N ILE A 4 14.66 -0.07 7.84
CA ILE A 4 13.86 -1.26 7.51
C ILE A 4 13.46 -1.16 6.04
N LEU A 5 13.86 -2.15 5.23
CA LEU A 5 13.40 -2.29 3.86
C LEU A 5 12.19 -3.21 3.87
N VAL A 6 11.04 -2.67 3.49
CA VAL A 6 9.77 -3.39 3.41
C VAL A 6 9.53 -3.80 1.97
N ASP A 7 9.48 -5.10 1.73
CA ASP A 7 9.15 -5.72 0.44
C ASP A 7 7.82 -6.47 0.59
N GLY A 8 6.82 -6.11 -0.22
CA GLY A 8 5.46 -6.63 -0.10
C GLY A 8 5.00 -7.44 -1.30
N MET A 9 3.76 -7.92 -1.21
CA MET A 9 3.00 -8.32 -2.38
C MET A 9 2.60 -7.07 -3.18
N HIS A 10 2.57 -7.16 -4.51
CA HIS A 10 2.40 -6.00 -5.39
C HIS A 10 0.97 -5.83 -5.95
N GLY A 11 0.00 -6.63 -5.48
CA GLY A 11 -1.40 -6.41 -5.79
C GLY A 11 -1.93 -5.14 -5.12
N LEU A 12 -2.87 -4.46 -5.78
CA LEU A 12 -3.47 -3.24 -5.23
C LEU A 12 -4.14 -3.52 -3.88
N GLY A 13 -4.93 -4.60 -3.79
CA GLY A 13 -5.59 -5.02 -2.55
C GLY A 13 -4.59 -5.35 -1.43
N ASP A 14 -3.50 -6.06 -1.76
CA ASP A 14 -2.44 -6.34 -0.80
C ASP A 14 -1.81 -5.07 -0.24
N ASN A 15 -1.61 -4.06 -1.09
CA ASN A 15 -1.00 -2.79 -0.68
C ASN A 15 -1.93 -1.96 0.21
N VAL A 16 -3.25 -2.10 0.04
CA VAL A 16 -4.24 -1.53 0.98
C VAL A 16 -4.10 -2.19 2.34
N LEU A 17 -4.10 -3.52 2.43
CA LEU A 17 -3.95 -4.23 3.71
C LEU A 17 -2.59 -3.97 4.38
N GLN A 18 -1.52 -3.90 3.58
CA GLN A 18 -0.16 -3.59 4.04
C GLN A 18 -0.07 -2.24 4.78
N ARG A 19 -1.02 -1.31 4.57
CA ARG A 19 -1.08 -0.06 5.33
C ARG A 19 -1.16 -0.30 6.83
N ALA A 20 -1.85 -1.35 7.29
CA ALA A 20 -1.89 -1.72 8.71
C ALA A 20 -0.52 -2.10 9.26
N VAL A 21 0.27 -2.87 8.50
CA VAL A 21 1.64 -3.19 8.87
C VAL A 21 2.48 -1.92 8.99
N LEU A 22 2.40 -1.03 8.00
CA LEU A 22 3.19 0.21 8.00
C LEU A 22 2.80 1.15 9.13
N ARG A 23 1.50 1.35 9.37
CA ARG A 23 1.00 2.15 10.49
C ARG A 23 1.48 1.61 11.82
N ARG A 24 1.49 0.28 12.01
CA ARG A 24 2.04 -0.36 13.21
C ARG A 24 3.54 -0.11 13.37
N LEU A 25 4.33 -0.20 12.29
CA LEU A 25 5.76 0.08 12.31
C LEU A 25 6.06 1.57 12.58
N LEU A 26 5.27 2.48 12.02
CA LEU A 26 5.40 3.92 12.22
C LEU A 26 4.97 4.35 13.62
N ALA A 27 4.02 3.63 14.23
CA ALA A 27 3.57 3.89 15.59
C ALA A 27 4.56 3.41 16.67
N THR A 28 5.60 2.64 16.34
CA THR A 28 6.61 2.29 17.35
C THR A 28 7.46 3.52 17.69
N ASN A 29 7.85 3.62 18.96
CA ASN A 29 8.75 4.67 19.47
C ASN A 29 10.21 4.50 19.01
N ASP A 30 10.48 3.61 18.06
CA ASP A 30 11.81 3.42 17.50
C ASP A 30 12.12 4.44 16.41
N ASP A 31 13.34 4.97 16.37
CA ASP A 31 13.83 5.85 15.29
C ASP A 31 14.18 5.06 14.01
N HIS A 32 13.18 4.35 13.48
CA HIS A 32 13.25 3.64 12.22
C HIS A 32 12.87 4.53 11.04
N ILE A 33 13.67 4.47 9.98
CA ILE A 33 13.29 4.91 8.63
C ILE A 33 12.85 3.66 7.85
N ILE A 34 11.61 3.70 7.37
CA ILE A 34 11.00 2.65 6.59
C ILE A 34 11.16 2.99 5.11
N TRP A 35 11.77 2.07 4.38
CA TRP A 35 11.93 2.12 2.94
C TRP A 35 10.98 1.11 2.32
N LEU A 36 9.86 1.56 1.76
CA LEU A 36 8.84 0.69 1.19
C LEU A 36 9.01 0.54 -0.31
N ARG A 37 9.15 -0.70 -0.79
CA ARG A 37 9.01 -1.02 -2.20
C ARG A 37 7.53 -1.22 -2.55
N THR A 38 6.99 -0.37 -3.43
CA THR A 38 5.59 -0.48 -3.84
C THR A 38 5.35 0.10 -5.24
N PRO A 39 4.58 -0.58 -6.11
CA PRO A 39 4.18 0.00 -7.39
C PRO A 39 3.01 0.98 -7.24
N TRP A 40 2.49 1.17 -6.03
CA TRP A 40 1.27 1.95 -5.73
C TRP A 40 1.54 3.10 -4.75
N PRO A 41 2.45 4.04 -5.06
CA PRO A 41 2.85 5.09 -4.12
C PRO A 41 1.70 6.02 -3.71
N CYS A 42 0.69 6.18 -4.56
CA CYS A 42 -0.52 6.95 -4.26
C CYS A 42 -1.29 6.38 -3.05
N LEU A 43 -1.21 5.07 -2.78
CA LEU A 43 -1.86 4.46 -1.63
C LEU A 43 -1.23 4.84 -0.30
N TYR A 44 -0.06 5.49 -0.28
CA TYR A 44 0.67 5.85 0.93
C TYR A 44 0.80 7.37 1.09
N HIS A 45 0.01 8.14 0.34
CA HIS A 45 0.11 9.61 0.28
C HIS A 45 0.05 10.29 1.66
N ASP A 46 -0.70 9.70 2.60
CA ASP A 46 -0.90 10.20 3.97
C ASP A 46 0.13 9.66 4.97
N LEU A 47 0.89 8.64 4.60
CA LEU A 47 1.90 8.00 5.47
C LEU A 47 3.32 8.46 5.14
N VAL A 48 3.55 8.98 3.94
CA VAL A 48 4.85 9.53 3.54
C VAL A 48 5.16 10.77 4.38
N GLY A 49 6.38 10.82 4.90
CA GLY A 49 6.89 11.86 5.78
C GLY A 49 8.30 11.48 6.22
N ASP A 50 8.75 11.96 7.38
CA ASP A 50 10.15 11.79 7.82
C ASP A 50 10.59 10.34 8.00
N ARG A 51 9.65 9.43 8.32
CA ARG A 51 9.94 8.02 8.63
C ARG A 51 9.53 7.03 7.54
N LEU A 52 8.88 7.45 6.46
CA LEU A 52 8.51 6.58 5.35
C LEU A 52 9.02 7.14 4.01
N ARG A 53 9.85 6.35 3.33
CA ARG A 53 10.34 6.60 1.97
C ARG A 53 9.83 5.52 1.03
N LEU A 54 9.33 5.93 -0.12
CA LEU A 54 8.81 5.01 -1.13
C LEU A 54 9.88 4.76 -2.19
N ILE A 55 10.06 3.51 -2.60
CA ILE A 55 11.00 3.13 -3.66
C ILE A 55 10.23 2.43 -4.76
N ASN A 56 10.55 2.78 -6.01
CA ASN A 56 10.00 2.11 -7.19
C ASN A 56 10.48 0.66 -7.25
N PRO A 57 9.59 -0.33 -7.20
CA PRO A 57 9.99 -1.70 -7.39
C PRO A 57 10.03 -1.97 -8.90
N VAL A 58 11.14 -2.47 -9.42
CA VAL A 58 11.26 -2.85 -10.84
C VAL A 58 10.19 -3.91 -11.16
N GLN A 59 9.12 -3.55 -11.88
CA GLN A 59 7.97 -4.42 -12.17
C GLN A 59 7.92 -4.86 -13.63
N THR A 60 7.53 -6.11 -13.84
CA THR A 60 7.26 -6.69 -15.17
C THR A 60 5.83 -6.47 -15.62
N LEU A 61 4.86 -6.46 -14.70
CA LEU A 61 3.43 -6.31 -15.03
C LEU A 61 3.11 -4.91 -15.56
N ARG A 62 2.44 -4.85 -16.71
CA ARG A 62 2.12 -3.62 -17.45
C ARG A 62 1.45 -2.56 -16.58
N THR A 63 0.38 -2.90 -15.87
CA THR A 63 -0.36 -1.95 -15.03
C THR A 63 0.50 -1.38 -13.91
N GLN A 64 1.26 -2.23 -13.22
CA GLN A 64 2.14 -1.78 -12.13
C GLN A 64 3.25 -0.86 -12.66
N ARG A 65 3.87 -1.23 -13.79
CA ARG A 65 4.88 -0.39 -14.46
C ARG A 65 4.31 0.96 -14.90
N LYS A 66 3.12 0.97 -15.51
CA LYS A 66 2.43 2.21 -15.91
C LYS A 66 2.13 3.10 -14.70
N ASN A 67 1.64 2.51 -13.61
CA ASN A 67 1.36 3.29 -12.40
C ASN A 67 2.63 3.86 -11.77
N ALA A 68 3.68 3.04 -11.63
CA ALA A 68 4.97 3.49 -11.10
C ALA A 68 5.61 4.58 -11.97
N ALA A 69 5.50 4.50 -13.29
CA ALA A 69 5.99 5.55 -14.18
C ALA A 69 5.19 6.86 -14.00
N ARG A 70 3.86 6.78 -13.98
CA ARG A 70 2.97 7.93 -13.80
C ARG A 70 3.21 8.66 -12.48
N GLU A 71 3.44 7.90 -11.41
CA GLU A 71 3.62 8.42 -10.05
C GLU A 71 5.11 8.56 -9.67
N SER A 72 6.01 8.56 -10.65
CA SER A 72 7.47 8.48 -10.43
C SER A 72 8.02 9.56 -9.49
N ILE A 73 7.38 10.74 -9.47
CA ILE A 73 7.72 11.87 -8.59
C ILE A 73 7.54 11.56 -7.09
N ARG A 74 6.74 10.54 -6.74
CA ARG A 74 6.47 10.15 -5.34
C ARG A 74 7.52 9.22 -4.75
N TYR A 75 8.44 8.71 -5.56
CA TYR A 75 9.51 7.85 -5.08
C TYR A 75 10.71 8.67 -4.61
N ASP A 76 11.32 8.20 -3.54
CA ASP A 76 12.64 8.66 -3.14
C ASP A 76 13.65 8.23 -4.21
N ARG A 77 14.54 9.16 -4.58
CA ARG A 77 15.58 8.95 -5.59
C ARG A 77 16.82 8.28 -4.99
N HIS A 78 16.97 8.32 -3.67
CA HIS A 78 18.08 7.69 -2.98
C HIS A 78 17.88 6.17 -2.93
N ARG A 79 18.99 5.45 -2.97
CA ARG A 79 18.95 4.01 -2.69
C ARG A 79 18.78 3.80 -1.18
N PRO A 80 18.00 2.79 -0.77
CA PRO A 80 17.93 2.44 0.64
C PRO A 80 19.32 2.06 1.14
N PRO A 81 19.76 2.58 2.30
CA PRO A 81 21.00 2.15 2.95
C PRO A 81 20.90 0.68 3.39
N PRO A 82 21.98 0.07 3.91
CA PRO A 82 21.92 -1.25 4.54
C PRO A 82 20.78 -1.31 5.56
N SER A 83 19.82 -2.21 5.33
CA SER A 83 18.54 -2.24 6.02
C SER A 83 18.18 -3.66 6.42
N ARG A 84 17.53 -3.81 7.58
CA ARG A 84 16.84 -5.06 7.91
C ARG A 84 15.69 -5.25 6.94
N ARG A 85 15.59 -6.42 6.31
CA ARG A 85 14.47 -6.72 5.41
C ARG A 85 13.27 -7.22 6.19
N LEU A 86 12.09 -6.70 5.86
CA LEU A 86 10.81 -7.20 6.33
C LEU A 86 9.95 -7.53 5.11
N ARG A 87 9.54 -8.78 5.00
CA ARG A 87 8.65 -9.22 3.93
C ARG A 87 7.20 -9.15 4.41
N VAL A 88 6.36 -8.39 3.72
CA VAL A 88 4.91 -8.33 3.96
C VAL A 88 4.22 -9.29 3.01
N TRP A 89 3.55 -10.29 3.57
CA TRP A 89 2.93 -11.35 2.78
C TRP A 89 1.93 -12.13 3.64
N TYR A 90 1.17 -13.01 3.03
CA TYR A 90 0.40 -14.05 3.71
C TYR A 90 0.44 -15.32 2.88
N ASP A 91 0.24 -16.47 3.53
CA ASP A 91 0.12 -17.76 2.86
C ASP A 91 -1.27 -18.38 3.06
N HIS A 92 -1.60 -19.36 2.24
CA HIS A 92 -2.88 -20.05 2.27
C HIS A 92 -3.21 -20.66 3.64
N ASN A 93 -2.21 -21.15 4.38
CA ASN A 93 -2.43 -21.74 5.70
C ASN A 93 -2.78 -20.66 6.72
N SER A 94 -2.13 -19.49 6.66
CA SER A 94 -2.47 -18.33 7.49
C SER A 94 -3.90 -17.87 7.24
N ILE A 95 -4.33 -17.82 5.97
CA ILE A 95 -5.70 -17.42 5.61
C ILE A 95 -6.71 -18.45 6.10
N ARG A 96 -6.44 -19.75 5.90
CA ARG A 96 -7.31 -20.81 6.42
C ARG A 96 -7.43 -20.81 7.93
N ARG A 97 -6.31 -20.53 8.63
CA ARG A 97 -6.26 -20.52 10.09
C ARG A 97 -7.02 -19.35 10.69
N TYR A 98 -6.88 -18.15 10.11
CA TYR A 98 -7.41 -16.92 10.68
C TYR A 98 -8.69 -16.41 10.01
N GLY A 99 -9.07 -16.96 8.86
CA GLY A 99 -10.25 -16.53 8.09
C GLY A 99 -10.17 -15.13 7.50
N SER A 100 -9.00 -14.47 7.58
CA SER A 100 -8.82 -13.07 7.19
C SER A 100 -7.44 -12.83 6.57
N PHE A 101 -7.42 -12.14 5.42
CA PHE A 101 -6.19 -11.70 4.75
C PHE A 101 -5.39 -10.70 5.59
N LEU A 102 -6.08 -9.78 6.27
CA LEU A 102 -5.45 -8.80 7.14
C LEU A 102 -4.77 -9.47 8.34
N VAL A 103 -5.50 -10.33 9.05
CA VAL A 103 -4.98 -11.06 10.21
C VAL A 103 -3.83 -11.98 9.77
N GLY A 104 -4.00 -12.70 8.67
CA GLY A 104 -2.96 -13.53 8.08
C GLY A 104 -1.67 -12.74 7.83
N MET A 105 -1.79 -11.57 7.18
CA MET A 105 -0.66 -10.69 6.90
C MET A 105 0.03 -10.17 8.16
N LEU A 106 -0.74 -9.74 9.17
CA LEU A 106 -0.19 -9.25 10.43
C LEU A 106 0.52 -10.35 11.21
N GLN A 107 -0.05 -11.55 11.23
CA GLN A 107 0.52 -12.71 11.92
C GLN A 107 1.83 -13.19 11.27
N THR A 108 1.89 -13.30 9.95
CA THR A 108 3.10 -13.72 9.22
C THR A 108 4.20 -12.66 9.24
N THR A 109 3.84 -11.38 9.29
CA THR A 109 4.78 -10.27 9.16
C THR A 109 5.27 -9.75 10.52
N LEU A 110 4.34 -9.51 11.46
CA LEU A 110 4.61 -8.87 12.75
C LEU A 110 4.32 -9.79 13.95
N ARG A 111 3.71 -10.97 13.73
CA ARG A 111 3.28 -11.91 14.80
C ARG A 111 2.34 -11.24 15.81
N CYS A 112 1.44 -10.38 15.32
CA CYS A 112 0.45 -9.69 16.13
C CYS A 112 -0.97 -9.96 15.62
N GLY A 113 -1.95 -9.81 16.52
CA GLY A 113 -3.37 -9.83 16.17
C GLY A 113 -3.80 -8.59 15.38
N ASP A 114 -5.10 -8.50 15.12
CA ASP A 114 -5.76 -7.41 14.41
C ASP A 114 -6.46 -6.39 15.32
N ALA A 115 -6.36 -6.56 16.64
CA ALA A 115 -6.73 -5.52 17.58
C ALA A 115 -5.93 -4.26 17.23
N ASP A 116 -6.64 -3.24 16.75
CA ASP A 116 -6.12 -1.96 16.25
C ASP A 116 -5.45 -1.98 14.86
N ALA A 117 -5.75 -2.97 14.02
CA ALA A 117 -5.28 -2.99 12.63
C ALA A 117 -5.94 -1.88 11.79
N ASP A 118 -5.25 -0.75 11.65
CA ASP A 118 -5.71 0.37 10.85
C ASP A 118 -5.10 0.34 9.44
N PHE A 119 -5.92 0.01 8.43
CA PHE A 119 -5.57 0.12 7.02
C PHE A 119 -6.31 1.26 6.31
N SER A 120 -6.94 2.17 7.08
CA SER A 120 -7.73 3.29 6.56
C SER A 120 -6.96 4.06 5.50
N LEU A 121 -7.59 4.38 4.38
CA LEU A 121 -7.00 5.21 3.31
C LEU A 121 -7.83 6.50 3.21
N PRO A 122 -7.42 7.59 3.89
CA PRO A 122 -8.12 8.85 3.75
C PRO A 122 -8.03 9.33 2.30
N VAL A 123 -9.14 9.81 1.75
CA VAL A 123 -9.19 10.32 0.38
C VAL A 123 -8.85 11.81 0.40
N PRO A 124 -7.80 12.28 -0.30
CA PRO A 124 -7.47 13.70 -0.38
C PRO A 124 -8.63 14.53 -0.92
N THR A 125 -8.85 15.72 -0.36
CA THR A 125 -9.85 16.67 -0.88
C THR A 125 -9.62 16.97 -2.36
N SER A 126 -8.37 17.15 -2.78
CA SER A 126 -8.04 17.38 -4.19
C SER A 126 -8.42 16.24 -5.13
N TRP A 127 -8.57 15.00 -4.63
CA TRP A 127 -9.09 13.88 -5.41
C TRP A 127 -10.61 13.93 -5.48
N LEU A 128 -11.27 14.27 -4.37
CA LEU A 128 -12.71 14.50 -4.33
C LEU A 128 -13.11 15.65 -5.25
N ASP A 129 -12.37 16.77 -5.25
CA ASP A 129 -12.64 17.93 -6.11
C ASP A 129 -12.57 17.56 -7.58
N LYS A 130 -11.55 16.79 -7.98
CA LYS A 130 -11.41 16.27 -9.34
C LYS A 130 -12.55 15.33 -9.71
N ALA A 131 -12.93 14.44 -8.80
CA ALA A 131 -14.06 13.53 -9.02
C ALA A 131 -15.37 14.32 -9.17
N ASN A 132 -15.61 15.30 -8.29
CA ASN A 132 -16.77 16.17 -8.31
C ASN A 132 -16.83 17.03 -9.58
N ALA A 133 -15.70 17.52 -10.07
CA ALA A 133 -15.64 18.27 -11.33
C ALA A 133 -15.96 17.39 -12.54
N LEU A 134 -15.53 16.12 -12.54
CA LEU A 134 -15.80 15.18 -13.61
C LEU A 134 -17.25 14.68 -13.61
N ILE A 135 -17.76 14.36 -12.43
CA ILE A 135 -19.07 13.75 -12.24
C ILE A 135 -20.16 14.82 -12.23
N GLY A 136 -19.90 15.99 -11.64
CA GLY A 136 -20.91 17.02 -11.40
C GLY A 136 -21.91 16.64 -10.30
N ARG A 137 -22.96 17.46 -10.14
CA ARG A 137 -24.02 17.20 -9.15
C ARG A 137 -24.95 16.09 -9.64
N GLN A 138 -25.12 15.06 -8.82
CA GLN A 138 -25.99 13.93 -9.15
C GLN A 138 -27.33 14.00 -8.43
N GLN A 139 -28.39 13.64 -9.15
CA GLN A 139 -29.74 13.50 -8.60
C GLN A 139 -30.05 12.06 -8.16
N LYS A 140 -29.22 11.09 -8.57
CA LYS A 140 -29.37 9.65 -8.26
C LYS A 140 -28.04 9.09 -7.74
N PRO A 141 -28.05 8.00 -6.96
CA PRO A 141 -26.83 7.33 -6.54
C PRO A 141 -25.96 6.92 -7.74
N LEU A 142 -24.65 7.12 -7.62
CA LEU A 142 -23.68 6.72 -8.62
C LEU A 142 -23.19 5.30 -8.35
N MET A 143 -23.13 4.50 -9.40
CA MET A 143 -22.43 3.22 -9.40
C MET A 143 -21.21 3.32 -10.32
N VAL A 144 -20.02 3.18 -9.76
CA VAL A 144 -18.79 3.04 -10.55
C VAL A 144 -18.51 1.56 -10.72
N LEU A 145 -18.82 1.04 -11.91
CA LEU A 145 -18.48 -0.33 -12.27
C LEU A 145 -17.15 -0.35 -13.02
N ARG A 146 -16.18 -1.11 -12.52
CA ARG A 146 -15.00 -1.53 -13.29
C ARG A 146 -15.18 -3.01 -13.63
N PRO A 147 -15.60 -3.35 -14.87
CA PRO A 147 -15.85 -4.74 -15.25
C PRO A 147 -14.60 -5.61 -15.03
N LEU A 148 -14.78 -6.75 -14.36
CA LEU A 148 -13.69 -7.71 -14.12
C LEU A 148 -13.23 -8.42 -15.41
N VAL A 149 -14.10 -8.42 -16.44
CA VAL A 149 -13.93 -9.13 -17.71
C VAL A 149 -13.19 -8.32 -18.80
N GLU A 150 -13.03 -7.01 -18.65
CA GLU A 150 -12.22 -6.18 -19.57
C GLU A 150 -10.77 -6.03 -19.10
N ARG A 151 -10.09 -7.13 -18.77
CA ARG A 151 -8.65 -7.10 -18.50
C ARG A 151 -7.90 -7.70 -19.68
N THR A 152 -7.36 -6.85 -20.56
CA THR A 152 -6.43 -7.26 -21.63
C THR A 152 -5.04 -7.70 -21.11
N GLU A 153 -4.94 -8.03 -19.82
CA GLU A 153 -3.67 -8.25 -19.10
C GLU A 153 -3.53 -9.68 -18.56
N TRP A 154 -4.48 -10.54 -18.94
CA TRP A 154 -4.45 -11.99 -18.81
C TRP A 154 -4.60 -12.58 -20.20
#